data_AF-A0A843LPB9-F1
#
_entry.id   AF-A0A843LPB9-F1
#
_cell.length_a   1.000
_cell.length_b   1.000
_cell.length_c   1.000
_cell.angle_alpha   90.00
_cell.angle_beta   90.00
_cell.angle_gamma   90.00
#
_symmetry.space_group_name_H-M   'P 1'
#
loop_
_entity.id
_entity.type
_entity.pdbx_description
1 polymer ?
#
loop_
_entity_poly.entity_id
_entity_poly.type
_entity_poly.pdbx_seq_one_letter_code
_entity_poly.pdbx_strand_id
1 'polypeptide(L)'
;MCHVHLMRAVLRNVAKKYHKEVADKLKMAMEDENEMLQLIQELERRGYSKSAETAERFRFSLWNYKAFPREHWRRIRTTNGMERINKELKRRSRVLCAFPSDQSFIRLGVSILIDINEEWMTTRKYLSMDRE
;
A
#
# COMPACT_ATOMS: atom_id res chain seq x y z
N MET A 1 4.03 1.87 -6.26
CA MET A 1 4.26 1.27 -4.91
C MET A 1 3.34 1.95 -3.90
N CYS A 2 2.79 1.27 -2.90
CA CYS A 2 1.95 1.94 -1.89
C CYS A 2 2.79 2.72 -0.87
N HIS A 3 2.17 3.69 -0.17
CA HIS A 3 2.86 4.54 0.81
C HIS A 3 3.56 3.71 1.90
N VAL A 4 2.89 2.68 2.42
CA VAL A 4 3.45 1.80 3.47
C VAL A 4 4.69 1.05 2.99
N HIS A 5 4.66 0.50 1.77
CA HIS A 5 5.79 -0.21 1.21
C HIS A 5 6.95 0.71 0.87
N LEU A 6 6.68 1.95 0.43
CA LEU A 6 7.71 2.96 0.23
C LEU A 6 8.39 3.31 1.56
N MET A 7 7.62 3.60 2.61
CA MET A 7 8.17 3.88 3.94
C MET A 7 9.07 2.74 4.42
N ARG A 8 8.58 1.50 4.33
CA ARG A 8 9.36 0.31 4.73
C ARG A 8 10.63 0.13 3.89
N ALA A 9 10.56 0.39 2.58
CA ALA A 9 11.71 0.24 1.68
C ALA A 9 12.78 1.30 1.96
N VAL A 10 12.39 2.57 2.12
CA VAL A 10 13.32 3.67 2.43
C VAL A 10 13.95 3.48 3.80
N LEU A 11 13.15 3.14 4.83
CA LEU A 11 13.66 2.96 6.20
C LEU A 11 14.54 1.71 6.38
N ARG A 12 14.43 0.72 5.48
CA ARG A 12 15.23 -0.52 5.56
C ARG A 12 16.74 -0.26 5.55
N ASN A 13 17.19 0.72 4.77
CA ASN A 13 18.63 1.03 4.63
C ASN A 13 19.08 2.22 5.49
N VAL A 14 18.16 2.83 6.26
CA VAL A 14 18.46 3.96 7.14
C VAL A 14 18.80 3.43 8.54
N ALA A 15 19.79 4.03 9.21
CA ALA A 15 20.12 3.66 10.59
C ALA A 15 18.94 3.91 11.54
N LYS A 16 18.69 2.98 12.48
CA LYS A 16 17.54 3.03 13.41
C LYS A 16 17.40 4.36 14.16
N LYS A 17 18.53 5.00 14.51
CA LYS A 17 18.55 6.30 15.20
C LYS A 17 17.85 7.43 14.42
N TYR A 18 17.82 7.36 13.08
CA TYR A 18 17.17 8.34 12.22
C TYR A 18 15.79 7.91 11.73
N HIS A 19 15.28 6.74 12.13
CA HIS A 19 14.02 6.21 11.61
C HIS A 19 12.85 7.16 11.85
N LYS A 20 12.74 7.73 13.05
CA LYS A 20 11.65 8.66 13.39
C LYS A 20 11.70 9.91 12.52
N GLU A 21 12.87 10.54 12.45
CA GLU A 21 13.10 11.75 11.65
C GLU A 21 12.76 11.51 10.16
N VAL A 22 13.33 10.46 9.56
CA VAL A 22 13.12 10.14 8.15
C VAL A 22 11.68 9.72 7.89
N ALA A 23 11.04 8.99 8.81
CA ALA A 23 9.63 8.61 8.67
C ALA A 23 8.70 9.83 8.69
N ASP A 24 8.98 10.83 9.52
CA ASP A 24 8.15 12.03 9.60
C ASP A 24 8.35 12.92 8.35
N LYS A 25 9.58 13.07 7.88
CA LYS A 25 9.86 13.72 6.58
C LYS A 25 9.22 13.00 5.40
N LEU A 26 9.27 11.66 5.38
CA LEU A 26 8.59 10.86 4.36
C LEU A 26 7.08 11.10 4.33
N LYS A 27 6.43 11.23 5.49
CA LYS A 27 4.98 11.51 5.54
C LYS A 27 4.66 12.87 4.93
N MET A 28 5.49 13.88 5.18
CA MET A 28 5.34 15.21 4.59
C MET A 28 5.58 15.17 3.07
N ALA A 29 6.68 14.53 2.66
CA ALA A 29 7.04 14.30 1.26
C ALA A 29 5.99 13.50 0.47
N MET A 30 5.17 12.67 1.12
CA MET A 30 4.09 11.95 0.43
C MET A 30 2.93 12.86 0.01
N GLU A 31 2.79 14.03 0.61
CA GLU A 31 1.74 14.99 0.26
C GLU A 31 2.25 16.06 -0.73
N ASP A 32 3.54 16.43 -0.64
CA ASP A 32 4.21 17.49 -1.43
C ASP A 32 5.43 16.98 -2.21
N GLU A 33 5.51 17.29 -3.51
CA GLU A 33 6.60 16.86 -4.39
C GLU A 33 7.94 17.54 -4.09
N ASN A 34 7.93 18.82 -3.69
CA ASN A 34 9.15 19.54 -3.36
C ASN A 34 9.81 18.96 -2.11
N GLU A 35 9.00 18.60 -1.11
CA GLU A 35 9.47 17.93 0.12
C GLU A 35 10.09 16.55 -0.20
N MET A 36 9.53 15.83 -1.19
CA MET A 36 10.12 14.57 -1.66
C MET A 36 11.51 14.78 -2.28
N LEU A 37 11.67 15.80 -3.13
CA LEU A 37 12.96 16.12 -3.75
C LEU A 37 14.00 16.54 -2.70
N GLN A 38 13.61 17.34 -1.71
CA GLN A 38 14.49 17.74 -0.62
C GLN A 38 14.94 16.53 0.22
N LEU A 39 14.01 15.61 0.52
CA LEU A 39 14.31 14.39 1.25
C LEU A 39 15.27 13.49 0.47
N ILE A 40 15.09 13.35 -0.84
CA ILE A 40 15.98 12.55 -1.70
C ILE A 40 17.41 13.11 -1.64
N GLN A 41 17.57 14.42 -1.81
CA GLN A 41 18.88 15.08 -1.71
C GLN A 41 19.50 14.94 -0.31
N GLU A 42 18.69 14.98 0.75
CA GLU A 42 19.16 14.76 2.11
C GLU A 42 19.63 13.31 2.33
N LEU A 43 18.90 12.32 1.83
CA LEU A 43 19.27 10.92 1.91
C LEU A 43 20.60 10.67 1.17
N GLU A 44 20.79 11.26 -0.01
CA GLU A 44 22.06 11.20 -0.74
C GLU A 44 23.22 11.82 0.06
N ARG A 45 23.03 13.04 0.60
CA ARG A 45 24.06 13.71 1.41
C ARG A 45 24.46 12.92 2.66
N ARG A 46 23.53 12.15 3.23
CA ARG A 46 23.78 11.28 4.39
C ARG A 46 24.38 9.92 4.00
N GLY A 47 24.61 9.65 2.70
CA GLY A 47 25.16 8.39 2.19
C GLY A 47 24.15 7.26 2.03
N TYR A 48 22.84 7.54 2.12
CA TYR A 48 21.77 6.56 1.93
C TYR A 48 21.29 6.49 0.47
N SER A 49 22.23 6.34 -0.48
CA SER A 49 21.95 6.37 -1.92
C SER A 49 20.87 5.36 -2.36
N LYS A 50 20.88 4.14 -1.81
CA LYS A 50 19.83 3.13 -2.10
C LYS A 50 18.43 3.60 -1.72
N SER A 51 18.30 4.32 -0.61
CA SER A 51 17.02 4.85 -0.13
C SER A 51 16.57 6.04 -0.95
N ALA A 52 17.50 6.90 -1.35
CA ALA A 52 17.24 8.02 -2.27
C ALA A 52 16.81 7.52 -3.65
N GLU A 53 17.51 6.57 -4.24
CA GLU A 53 17.15 5.94 -5.53
C GLU A 53 15.75 5.31 -5.47
N THR A 54 15.43 4.64 -4.36
CA THR A 54 14.10 4.06 -4.16
C THR A 54 13.02 5.16 -4.14
N ALA A 55 13.24 6.25 -3.41
CA ALA A 55 12.30 7.35 -3.35
C ALA A 55 12.13 8.03 -4.73
N GLU A 56 13.23 8.28 -5.45
CA GLU A 56 13.21 8.87 -6.80
C GLU A 56 12.45 7.98 -7.79
N ARG A 57 12.72 6.67 -7.80
CA ARG A 57 12.06 5.72 -8.71
C ARG A 57 10.54 5.70 -8.51
N PHE A 58 10.08 5.78 -7.27
CA PHE A 58 8.66 5.60 -6.96
C PHE A 58 7.86 6.90 -6.83
N ARG A 59 8.50 8.08 -6.79
CA ARG A 59 7.81 9.37 -6.58
C ARG A 59 6.67 9.61 -7.56
N PHE A 60 6.89 9.39 -8.86
CA PHE A 60 5.86 9.60 -9.88
C PHE A 60 4.64 8.72 -9.67
N SER A 61 4.83 7.47 -9.25
CA SER A 61 3.73 6.54 -8.99
C SER A 61 2.98 6.83 -7.68
N LEU A 62 3.59 7.61 -6.78
CA LEU A 62 3.09 7.82 -5.43
C LEU A 62 1.79 8.62 -5.42
N TRP A 63 1.63 9.55 -6.36
CA TRP A 63 0.50 10.48 -6.41
C TRP A 63 -0.62 10.05 -7.37
N ASN A 64 -0.54 8.87 -8.00
CA ASN A 64 -1.58 8.38 -8.91
C ASN A 64 -2.98 8.33 -8.27
N TYR A 65 -3.06 8.16 -6.96
CA TYR A 65 -4.34 8.19 -6.23
C TYR A 65 -5.02 9.57 -6.25
N LYS A 66 -4.27 10.66 -6.50
CA LYS A 66 -4.82 12.02 -6.58
C LYS A 66 -5.75 12.21 -7.80
N ALA A 67 -5.73 11.28 -8.77
CA ALA A 67 -6.68 11.25 -9.88
C ALA A 67 -8.12 10.87 -9.45
N PHE A 68 -8.30 10.30 -8.25
CA PHE A 68 -9.61 9.92 -7.71
C PHE A 68 -10.18 11.02 -6.79
N PRO A 69 -11.50 11.00 -6.46
CA PRO A 69 -12.08 11.89 -5.47
C PRO A 69 -11.34 11.87 -4.13
N ARG A 70 -11.23 13.04 -3.46
CA ARG A 70 -10.49 13.20 -2.19
C ARG A 70 -10.95 12.24 -1.09
N GLU A 71 -12.24 11.95 -1.04
CA GLU A 71 -12.83 10.98 -0.11
C GLU A 71 -12.24 9.57 -0.22
N HIS A 72 -11.70 9.19 -1.37
CA HIS A 72 -11.13 7.87 -1.60
C HIS A 72 -9.63 7.78 -1.32
N TRP A 73 -8.93 8.92 -1.26
CA TRP A 73 -7.47 8.97 -1.17
C TRP A 73 -6.93 8.15 0.00
N ARG A 74 -7.56 8.26 1.18
CA ARG A 74 -7.15 7.52 2.38
C ARG A 74 -7.21 6.00 2.18
N ARG A 75 -8.18 5.49 1.41
CA ARG A 75 -8.35 4.05 1.14
C ARG A 75 -7.36 3.60 0.07
N ILE A 76 -7.23 4.34 -1.02
CA ILE A 76 -6.38 4.01 -2.18
C ILE A 76 -4.88 4.05 -1.84
N ARG A 77 -4.43 5.02 -1.03
CA ARG A 77 -3.00 5.16 -0.69
C ARG A 77 -2.44 4.01 0.15
N THR A 78 -3.30 3.17 0.73
CA THR A 78 -2.94 2.05 1.61
C THR A 78 -3.22 0.70 0.96
N THR A 79 -2.52 -0.35 1.39
CA THR A 79 -2.78 -1.74 0.97
C THR A 79 -3.83 -2.43 1.82
N ASN A 80 -4.58 -1.71 2.67
CA ASN A 80 -5.49 -2.30 3.65
C ASN A 80 -6.56 -3.21 3.04
N GLY A 81 -7.13 -2.84 1.89
CA GLY A 81 -8.10 -3.68 1.18
C GLY A 81 -7.50 -5.02 0.73
N MET A 82 -6.34 -4.97 0.08
CA MET A 82 -5.60 -6.16 -0.35
C MET A 82 -5.14 -7.01 0.84
N GLU A 83 -4.65 -6.38 1.91
CA GLU A 83 -4.23 -7.07 3.13
C GLU A 83 -5.41 -7.76 3.84
N ARG A 84 -6.61 -7.17 3.83
CA ARG A 84 -7.83 -7.81 4.35
C ARG A 84 -8.17 -9.07 3.56
N ILE A 85 -8.13 -9.01 2.21
CA ILE A 85 -8.37 -10.17 1.34
C ILE A 85 -7.32 -11.26 1.60
N ASN A 86 -6.04 -10.89 1.62
CA ASN A 86 -4.94 -11.84 1.86
C ASN A 86 -5.04 -12.49 3.25
N LYS A 87 -5.46 -11.74 4.26
CA LYS A 87 -5.69 -12.26 5.62
C LYS A 87 -6.82 -13.29 5.61
N GLU A 88 -7.91 -13.02 4.90
CA GLU A 88 -9.04 -13.93 4.81
C GLU A 88 -8.70 -15.21 4.04
N LEU A 89 -7.98 -15.08 2.93
CA LEU A 89 -7.45 -16.22 2.18
C LEU A 89 -6.58 -17.12 3.06
N LYS A 90 -5.63 -16.54 3.80
CA LYS A 90 -4.79 -17.26 4.76
C LYS A 90 -5.59 -17.91 5.88
N ARG A 91 -6.64 -17.23 6.38
CA ARG A 91 -7.50 -17.74 7.45
C ARG A 91 -8.26 -18.98 6.99
N ARG A 92 -8.93 -18.92 5.83
CA ARG A 92 -9.70 -20.05 5.28
C ARG A 92 -8.80 -21.18 4.77
N SER A 93 -7.60 -20.88 4.28
CA SER A 93 -6.64 -21.90 3.87
C SER A 93 -5.94 -22.58 5.05
N ARG A 94 -5.85 -21.94 6.23
CA ARG A 94 -5.11 -22.48 7.40
C ARG A 94 -5.64 -23.83 7.90
N VAL A 95 -6.94 -24.08 7.75
CA VAL A 95 -7.57 -25.36 8.13
C VAL A 95 -7.37 -26.45 7.08
N LEU A 96 -6.94 -26.07 5.88
CA LEU A 96 -6.66 -27.00 4.79
C LEU A 96 -5.18 -27.38 4.86
N CYS A 97 -4.89 -28.67 5.02
CA CYS A 97 -3.51 -29.16 5.08
C CYS A 97 -2.80 -29.00 3.72
N ALA A 98 -3.49 -29.33 2.63
CA ALA A 98 -3.05 -29.12 1.25
C ALA A 98 -4.27 -28.99 0.32
N PHE A 99 -4.10 -28.31 -0.80
CA PHE A 99 -5.12 -28.27 -1.86
C PHE A 99 -4.92 -29.45 -2.82
N PRO A 100 -5.99 -30.14 -3.25
CA PRO A 100 -5.88 -31.28 -4.16
C PRO A 100 -5.60 -30.87 -5.61
N SER A 101 -5.74 -29.59 -5.96
CA SER A 101 -5.39 -29.01 -7.27
C SER A 101 -5.37 -27.48 -7.19
N ASP A 102 -4.74 -26.83 -8.17
CA ASP A 102 -4.77 -25.37 -8.33
C ASP A 102 -6.20 -24.86 -8.50
N GLN A 103 -7.06 -25.62 -9.18
CA GLN A 103 -8.47 -25.30 -9.37
C GLN A 103 -9.22 -25.23 -8.02
N SER A 104 -8.90 -26.11 -7.08
CA SER A 104 -9.48 -26.06 -5.73
C SER A 104 -9.05 -24.80 -4.97
N PHE A 105 -7.81 -24.35 -5.14
CA PHE A 105 -7.34 -23.11 -4.53
C PHE A 105 -8.02 -21.88 -5.16
N ILE A 106 -8.12 -21.84 -6.49
CA ILE A 106 -8.81 -20.76 -7.22
C ILE A 106 -10.28 -20.68 -6.77
N ARG A 107 -10.98 -21.81 -6.62
CA ARG A 107 -12.37 -21.83 -6.13
C ARG A 107 -12.52 -21.18 -4.75
N LEU A 108 -11.58 -21.43 -3.82
CA LEU A 108 -11.60 -20.76 -2.52
C LEU A 108 -11.43 -19.25 -2.65
N GLY A 109 -10.46 -18.81 -3.47
CA GLY A 109 -10.23 -17.39 -3.73
C GLY A 109 -11.46 -16.71 -4.35
N VAL A 110 -12.05 -17.32 -5.36
CA VAL A 110 -13.27 -16.81 -6.02
C VAL A 110 -14.43 -16.74 -5.05
N SER A 111 -14.66 -17.76 -4.21
CA SER A 111 -15.71 -17.72 -3.18
C SER A 111 -15.53 -16.54 -2.22
N ILE A 112 -14.31 -16.25 -1.75
CA ILE A 112 -14.05 -15.08 -0.90
C ILE A 112 -14.40 -13.78 -1.63
N LEU A 113 -14.06 -13.67 -2.92
CA LEU A 113 -14.35 -12.48 -3.71
C LEU A 113 -15.85 -12.31 -3.97
N ILE A 114 -16.60 -13.39 -4.16
CA ILE A 114 -18.06 -13.38 -4.27
C ILE A 114 -18.67 -12.86 -2.98
N ASP A 115 -18.28 -13.40 -1.81
CA ASP A 115 -18.77 -12.96 -0.51
C ASP A 115 -18.54 -11.44 -0.30
N ILE A 116 -17.35 -10.94 -0.67
CA ILE A 116 -17.00 -9.52 -0.57
C ILE A 116 -17.85 -8.68 -1.52
N ASN A 117 -18.08 -9.16 -2.75
CA ASN A 117 -18.92 -8.47 -3.72
C ASN A 117 -20.37 -8.38 -3.23
N GLU A 118 -20.92 -9.45 -2.67
CA GLU A 118 -22.25 -9.46 -2.05
C GLU A 118 -22.34 -8.47 -0.87
N GLU A 119 -21.33 -8.42 0.00
CA GLU A 119 -21.24 -7.42 1.10
C GLU A 119 -21.26 -5.99 0.54
N TRP A 120 -20.53 -5.72 -0.54
CA TRP A 120 -20.47 -4.38 -1.15
C TRP A 120 -21.75 -3.98 -1.88
N MET A 121 -22.50 -4.94 -2.43
CA MET A 121 -23.78 -4.72 -3.08
C MET A 121 -24.92 -4.48 -2.08
N THR A 122 -24.89 -5.14 -0.92
CA THR A 122 -25.98 -5.11 0.07
C THR A 122 -25.79 -4.09 1.19
N THR A 123 -24.53 -3.84 1.58
CA THR A 123 -24.20 -3.01 2.74
C THR A 123 -23.50 -1.71 2.29
N ARG A 124 -22.21 -1.54 2.62
CA ARG A 124 -21.46 -0.29 2.37
C ARG A 124 -20.35 -0.54 1.37
N LYS A 125 -20.42 0.12 0.22
CA LYS A 125 -19.38 0.09 -0.82
C LYS A 125 -18.03 0.56 -0.24
N TYR A 126 -16.96 -0.20 -0.52
CA TYR A 126 -15.61 0.15 -0.09
C TYR A 126 -15.05 1.39 -0.82
N LEU A 127 -15.48 1.65 -2.05
CA LEU A 127 -15.28 2.91 -2.77
C LEU A 127 -16.59 3.23 -3.48
N SER A 128 -17.18 4.39 -3.20
CA SER A 128 -18.42 4.83 -3.84
C SER A 128 -18.06 5.77 -4.97
N MET A 129 -18.17 5.33 -6.22
CA MET A 129 -17.90 6.18 -7.39
C MET A 129 -19.14 6.99 -7.81
N ASP A 130 -20.28 6.73 -7.17
CA ASP A 130 -21.53 7.46 -7.38
C ASP A 130 -21.33 8.87 -6.83
N ARG A 131 -21.30 9.87 -7.72
CA ARG A 131 -21.28 11.28 -7.33
C ARG A 131 -22.69 11.65 -6.88
N GLU A 132 -22.85 12.09 -5.64
CA GLU A 132 -23.96 12.98 -5.27
C GLU A 132 -23.79 14.35 -5.92
#